data_AF-A0A2G8JZ96-F1
#
_entry.id   AF-A0A2G8JZ96-F1
#
_cell.length_a   1.000
_cell.length_b   1.000
_cell.length_c   1.000
_cell.angle_alpha   90.00
_cell.angle_beta   90.00
_cell.angle_gamma   90.00
#
_symmetry.space_group_name_H-M   'P 1'
#
loop_
_entity.id
_entity.type
_entity.pdbx_description
1 polymer ?
#
loop_
_entity_poly.entity_id
_entity_poly.type
_entity_poly.pdbx_seq_one_letter_code
_entity_poly.pdbx_strand_id
1 'polypeptide(L)'
;MPTLFFSPGDCGDHVVVYNTRHIAMDGEDWVRKKYYHHTGYPKGFSATPAYEVHANDPTKLVYKAVYGMMPKDLRRGTIMTRLHLFPDDHFCLLAVIPKEILDNISEQIKPPVDIPKRLDEYTDEERAAFPRLFVP
;
A
#
# COMPACT_ATOMS: atom_id res chain seq x y z
N MET A 1 -10.23 -23.08 -17.63
CA MET A 1 -9.15 -22.52 -18.46
C MET A 1 -7.83 -22.87 -17.81
N PRO A 2 -6.89 -23.56 -18.49
CA PRO A 2 -5.57 -23.79 -17.93
C PRO A 2 -4.85 -22.44 -17.80
N THR A 3 -4.36 -22.14 -16.61
CA THR A 3 -3.59 -20.92 -16.34
C THR A 3 -2.27 -21.00 -17.08
N LEU A 4 -1.94 -19.98 -17.90
CA LEU A 4 -0.66 -19.86 -18.63
C LEU A 4 0.56 -19.64 -17.71
N PHE A 5 0.36 -19.66 -16.40
CA PHE A 5 1.41 -19.49 -15.43
C PHE A 5 2.32 -20.73 -15.39
N PHE A 6 3.59 -20.53 -15.78
CA PHE A 6 4.65 -21.52 -15.65
C PHE A 6 5.86 -20.87 -15.00
N SER A 7 6.39 -21.48 -13.94
CA SER A 7 7.40 -20.87 -13.07
C SER A 7 8.66 -20.38 -13.81
N PRO A 8 9.22 -21.09 -14.80
CA PRO A 8 10.30 -20.57 -15.65
C PRO A 8 9.89 -19.44 -16.61
N GLY A 9 8.63 -19.37 -16.99
CA GLY A 9 8.11 -18.33 -17.88
C GLY A 9 8.10 -16.96 -17.22
N ASP A 10 8.26 -15.91 -18.01
CA ASP A 10 8.16 -14.52 -17.55
C ASP A 10 6.81 -13.94 -17.94
N CYS A 11 5.83 -14.13 -17.05
CA CYS A 11 4.42 -13.79 -17.27
C CYS A 11 3.89 -12.80 -16.20
N GLY A 12 4.76 -11.96 -15.63
CA GLY A 12 4.37 -10.99 -14.61
C GLY A 12 4.10 -9.60 -15.19
N ASP A 13 3.04 -8.95 -14.74
CA ASP A 13 2.61 -7.63 -15.17
C ASP A 13 3.26 -6.49 -14.37
N HIS A 14 3.03 -5.25 -14.83
CA HIS A 14 3.36 -4.04 -14.09
C HIS A 14 2.24 -3.64 -13.15
N VAL A 15 2.60 -3.28 -11.92
CA VAL A 15 1.63 -2.87 -10.88
C VAL A 15 1.98 -1.47 -10.41
N VAL A 16 1.02 -0.56 -10.49
CA VAL A 16 1.14 0.82 -10.01
C VAL A 16 0.28 0.98 -8.76
N VAL A 17 0.90 1.41 -7.66
CA VAL A 17 0.22 1.74 -6.40
C VAL A 17 0.43 3.22 -6.11
N TYR A 18 -0.66 3.95 -5.92
CA TYR A 18 -0.67 5.37 -5.59
C TYR A 18 -1.25 5.61 -4.18
N ASN A 19 -1.09 6.82 -3.65
CA ASN A 19 -1.49 7.19 -2.28
C ASN A 19 -0.89 6.31 -1.19
N THR A 20 0.34 5.81 -1.38
CA THR A 20 0.98 4.93 -0.38
C THR A 20 1.22 5.62 0.96
N ARG A 21 1.23 6.97 1.02
CA ARG A 21 1.27 7.72 2.28
C ARG A 21 0.04 7.51 3.16
N HIS A 22 -1.13 7.30 2.55
CA HIS A 22 -2.43 7.25 3.24
C HIS A 22 -2.89 5.83 3.57
N ILE A 23 -1.97 4.87 3.66
CA ILE A 23 -2.31 3.51 4.10
C ILE A 23 -2.78 3.49 5.56
N ALA A 24 -3.66 2.54 5.87
CA ALA A 24 -4.07 2.23 7.23
C ALA A 24 -3.46 0.90 7.68
N MET A 25 -3.08 0.82 8.96
CA MET A 25 -2.73 -0.43 9.62
C MET A 25 -3.72 -0.67 10.76
N ASP A 26 -3.92 -1.94 11.11
CA ASP A 26 -4.88 -2.33 12.14
C ASP A 26 -4.34 -2.03 13.54
N GLY A 27 -5.23 -1.65 14.45
CA GLY A 27 -4.95 -1.37 15.86
C GLY A 27 -3.69 -0.53 16.11
N GLU A 28 -2.75 -1.09 16.88
CA GLU A 28 -1.50 -0.45 17.30
C GLU A 28 -0.29 -0.88 16.44
N ASP A 29 -0.52 -1.47 15.26
CA ASP A 29 0.56 -2.01 14.42
C ASP A 29 1.59 -0.96 14.03
N TRP A 30 1.18 0.30 13.90
CA TRP A 30 2.08 1.43 13.65
C TRP A 30 3.21 1.55 14.67
N VAL A 31 2.94 1.22 15.93
CA VAL A 31 3.88 1.31 17.06
C VAL A 31 4.51 -0.04 17.35
N ARG A 32 3.72 -1.12 17.30
CA ARG A 32 4.17 -2.47 17.65
C ARG A 32 5.06 -3.11 16.59
N LYS A 33 4.78 -2.86 15.31
CA LYS A 33 5.54 -3.45 14.21
C LYS A 33 6.89 -2.74 14.06
N LYS A 34 7.97 -3.50 14.20
CA LYS A 34 9.35 -3.02 14.08
C LYS A 34 10.03 -3.59 12.85
N TYR A 35 10.76 -2.74 12.14
CA TYR A 35 11.64 -3.09 11.04
C TYR A 35 13.07 -3.17 11.54
N TYR A 36 13.66 -4.35 11.39
CA TYR A 36 15.03 -4.61 11.80
C TYR A 36 15.99 -4.44 10.63
N HIS A 37 17.15 -3.87 10.91
CA HIS A 37 18.25 -3.75 9.97
C HIS A 37 19.58 -3.97 10.70
N HIS A 38 20.57 -4.52 10.00
CA HIS A 38 21.91 -4.70 10.54
C HIS A 38 22.93 -4.25 9.51
N THR A 39 23.87 -3.39 9.90
CA THR A 39 24.87 -2.83 8.97
C THR A 39 26.04 -3.78 8.66
N GLY A 40 26.23 -4.81 9.48
CA GLY A 40 27.33 -5.77 9.39
C GLY A 40 28.47 -5.51 10.39
N TYR A 41 28.53 -4.32 10.97
CA TYR A 41 29.50 -3.97 12.02
C TYR A 41 29.02 -4.36 13.42
N PRO A 42 29.94 -4.59 14.39
CA PRO A 42 29.56 -4.77 15.80
C PRO A 42 28.71 -3.60 16.30
N LYS A 43 27.62 -3.91 17.04
CA LYS A 43 26.61 -2.94 17.48
C LYS A 43 25.87 -2.21 16.34
N GLY A 44 25.88 -2.75 15.12
CA GLY A 44 25.21 -2.20 13.94
C GLY A 44 23.73 -2.57 13.80
N PHE A 45 23.08 -3.05 14.86
CA PHE A 45 21.67 -3.42 14.86
C PHE A 45 20.77 -2.20 15.09
N SER A 46 19.77 -2.01 14.23
CA SER A 46 18.72 -1.01 14.42
C SER A 46 17.34 -1.64 14.33
N ALA A 47 16.42 -1.12 15.14
CA ALA A 47 15.01 -1.51 15.18
C ALA A 47 14.16 -0.25 15.13
N THR A 48 13.50 -0.02 14.01
CA THR A 48 12.71 1.20 13.77
C THR A 48 11.23 0.85 13.71
N PRO A 49 10.35 1.52 14.47
CA PRO A 49 8.91 1.29 14.41
C PRO A 49 8.32 1.69 13.05
N ALA A 50 7.18 1.10 12.67
CA ALA A 50 6.58 1.30 11.36
C ALA A 50 6.23 2.77 11.07
N TYR A 51 5.73 3.52 12.06
CA TYR A 51 5.43 4.95 11.88
C TYR A 51 6.67 5.77 11.49
N GLU A 52 7.83 5.46 12.05
CA GLU A 52 9.07 6.20 11.77
C GLU A 52 9.64 5.81 10.40
N VAL A 53 9.56 4.53 10.03
CA VAL A 53 9.90 4.11 8.66
C VAL A 53 9.02 4.81 7.63
N HIS A 54 7.71 4.92 7.91
CA HIS A 54 6.74 5.56 7.02
C HIS A 54 6.91 7.07 6.92
N ALA A 55 7.24 7.72 8.04
CA ALA A 55 7.52 9.16 8.05
C ALA A 55 8.77 9.51 7.21
N ASN A 56 9.78 8.63 7.21
CA ASN A 56 11.00 8.81 6.42
C ASN A 56 10.79 8.48 4.94
N ASP A 57 10.13 7.36 4.63
CA ASP A 57 9.83 6.95 3.26
C ASP A 57 8.43 6.31 3.21
N PRO A 58 7.40 7.06 2.75
CA PRO A 58 6.02 6.58 2.70
C PRO A 58 5.79 5.39 1.75
N THR A 59 6.72 5.09 0.84
CA THR A 59 6.61 3.93 -0.06
C THR A 59 7.20 2.65 0.55
N LYS A 60 8.04 2.79 1.59
CA LYS A 60 8.89 1.69 2.07
C LYS A 60 8.11 0.55 2.70
N LEU A 61 7.02 0.86 3.40
CA LEU A 61 6.20 -0.16 4.05
C LEU A 61 5.58 -1.10 3.03
N VAL A 62 4.97 -0.53 1.98
CA VAL A 62 4.36 -1.29 0.88
C VAL A 62 5.42 -2.08 0.13
N TYR A 63 6.56 -1.45 -0.20
CA TYR A 63 7.68 -2.13 -0.86
C TYR A 63 8.14 -3.36 -0.06
N LYS A 64 8.37 -3.22 1.25
CA LYS A 64 8.83 -4.32 2.10
C LYS A 64 7.79 -5.43 2.24
N ALA A 65 6.49 -5.08 2.29
CA ALA A 65 5.41 -6.06 2.34
C ALA A 65 5.39 -6.90 1.05
N VAL A 66 5.41 -6.27 -0.13
CA VAL A 66 5.42 -6.96 -1.42
C VAL A 66 6.70 -7.80 -1.57
N TYR A 67 7.86 -7.20 -1.27
CA TYR A 67 9.16 -7.89 -1.34
C TYR A 67 9.21 -9.15 -0.47
N GLY A 68 8.59 -9.11 0.71
CA GLY A 68 8.51 -10.24 1.63
C GLY A 68 7.58 -11.36 1.15
N MET A 69 6.57 -11.04 0.36
CA MET A 69 5.62 -12.01 -0.22
C MET A 69 6.16 -12.69 -1.48
N MET A 70 7.17 -12.11 -2.14
CA MET A 70 7.77 -12.69 -3.33
C MET A 70 8.63 -13.93 -3.03
N PRO A 71 8.69 -14.93 -3.94
CA PRO A 71 9.60 -16.06 -3.84
C PRO A 71 11.05 -15.61 -3.62
N LYS A 72 11.81 -16.34 -2.80
CA LYS A 72 13.20 -16.02 -2.49
C LYS A 72 14.13 -16.57 -3.58
N ASP A 73 13.99 -16.06 -4.80
CA ASP A 73 14.81 -16.40 -5.96
C ASP A 73 15.56 -15.18 -6.52
N LEU A 74 16.35 -15.41 -7.57
CA LEU A 74 17.10 -14.35 -8.26
C LEU A 74 16.18 -13.41 -9.05
N ARG A 75 15.03 -13.91 -9.52
CA ARG A 75 14.07 -13.16 -10.34
C ARG A 75 13.30 -12.13 -9.53
N ARG A 76 13.23 -12.28 -8.20
CA ARG A 76 12.63 -11.30 -7.29
C ARG A 76 13.11 -9.88 -7.56
N GLY A 77 14.39 -9.67 -7.87
CA GLY A 77 14.89 -8.33 -8.23
C GLY A 77 14.18 -7.75 -9.46
N THR A 78 14.09 -8.53 -10.53
CA THR A 78 13.41 -8.18 -11.79
C THR A 78 11.91 -8.02 -11.62
N ILE A 79 11.26 -8.82 -10.78
CA ILE A 79 9.82 -8.67 -10.50
C ILE A 79 9.58 -7.34 -9.78
N MET A 80 10.43 -6.98 -8.82
CA MET A 80 10.28 -5.75 -8.05
C MET A 80 10.50 -4.48 -8.88
N THR A 81 11.20 -4.54 -10.02
CA THR A 81 11.28 -3.38 -10.95
C THR A 81 9.98 -3.12 -11.70
N ARG A 82 9.03 -4.06 -11.67
CA ARG A 82 7.69 -3.90 -12.26
C ARG A 82 6.69 -3.27 -11.29
N LEU A 83 7.07 -3.13 -10.02
CA LEU A 83 6.27 -2.47 -9.00
C LEU A 83 6.62 -0.99 -8.95
N HIS A 84 5.63 -0.15 -9.24
CA HIS A 84 5.76 1.31 -9.19
C HIS A 84 4.95 1.84 -8.00
N LEU A 85 5.61 2.53 -7.07
CA LEU A 85 4.99 3.05 -5.85
C LEU A 85 5.07 4.58 -5.83
N PHE A 86 3.93 5.22 -5.61
CA PHE A 86 3.82 6.67 -5.50
C PHE A 86 3.24 7.04 -4.13
N PRO A 87 3.89 7.94 -3.37
CA PRO A 87 3.45 8.30 -2.01
C PRO A 87 2.24 9.22 -2.00
N ASP A 88 2.20 10.13 -2.97
CA ASP A 88 1.30 11.27 -3.15
C ASP A 88 1.19 12.22 -1.95
N ASP A 89 1.62 13.46 -2.19
CA ASP A 89 1.32 14.65 -1.41
C ASP A 89 1.46 15.88 -2.32
N HIS A 90 0.31 16.54 -2.56
CA HIS A 90 0.02 17.81 -3.27
C HIS A 90 -0.64 17.77 -4.67
N PHE A 91 -1.96 17.96 -4.65
CA PHE A 91 -2.88 18.79 -5.46
C PHE A 91 -2.88 18.78 -6.99
N CYS A 92 -1.90 18.17 -7.68
CA CYS A 92 -1.89 18.12 -9.13
C CYS A 92 -1.60 16.70 -9.61
N LEU A 93 -2.65 15.98 -10.03
CA LEU A 93 -2.60 14.62 -10.59
C LEU A 93 -1.60 14.48 -11.75
N LEU A 94 -1.23 15.59 -12.40
CA LEU A 94 -0.27 15.66 -13.51
C LEU A 94 1.21 15.67 -13.09
N ALA A 95 1.53 15.83 -11.80
CA ALA A 95 2.90 16.05 -11.33
C ALA A 95 3.57 14.81 -10.70
N VAL A 96 2.81 13.80 -10.28
CA VAL A 96 3.33 12.72 -9.41
C VAL A 96 3.53 11.41 -10.15
N ILE A 97 2.58 11.02 -11.00
CA ILE A 97 2.71 9.85 -11.88
C ILE A 97 3.14 10.35 -13.26
N PRO A 98 4.28 9.89 -13.81
CA PRO A 98 4.67 10.20 -15.17
C PRO A 98 3.54 9.89 -16.16
N LYS A 99 3.28 10.81 -17.10
CA LYS A 99 2.23 10.64 -18.13
C LYS A 99 2.39 9.32 -18.90
N GLU A 100 3.62 8.93 -19.16
CA GLU A 100 3.97 7.66 -19.80
C GLU A 100 3.40 6.43 -19.07
N ILE A 101 3.34 6.47 -17.73
CA ILE A 101 2.75 5.38 -16.96
C ILE A 101 1.23 5.48 -17.03
N LEU A 102 0.67 6.68 -16.89
CA LEU A 102 -0.77 6.95 -16.89
C LEU A 102 -1.43 6.50 -18.22
N ASP A 103 -0.78 6.79 -19.35
CA ASP A 103 -1.28 6.46 -20.68
C ASP A 103 -1.29 4.93 -20.94
N ASN A 104 -0.51 4.16 -20.19
CA ASN A 104 -0.38 2.72 -20.31
C ASN A 104 -1.17 1.92 -19.26
N ILE A 105 -1.96 2.60 -18.40
CA ILE A 105 -2.78 1.90 -17.41
C ILE A 105 -3.96 1.23 -18.12
N SER A 106 -4.04 -0.09 -18.00
CA SER A 106 -5.11 -0.89 -18.57
C SER A 106 -6.36 -0.95 -17.69
N GLU A 107 -6.18 -1.21 -16.39
CA GLU A 107 -7.27 -1.45 -15.45
C GLU A 107 -6.95 -0.93 -14.04
N GLN A 108 -7.97 -0.42 -13.35
CA GLN A 108 -7.90 -0.08 -11.94
C GLN A 108 -8.49 -1.22 -11.10
N ILE A 109 -7.68 -1.83 -10.26
CA ILE A 109 -8.11 -2.88 -9.34
C ILE A 109 -8.99 -2.26 -8.25
N LYS A 110 -10.12 -2.90 -7.94
CA LYS A 110 -10.98 -2.49 -6.82
C LYS A 110 -10.20 -2.61 -5.50
N PRO A 111 -10.32 -1.63 -4.58
CA PRO A 111 -9.66 -1.73 -3.29
C PRO A 111 -10.18 -2.96 -2.53
N PRO A 112 -9.33 -3.63 -1.75
CA PRO A 112 -9.71 -4.86 -1.04
C PRO A 112 -10.66 -4.61 0.14
N VAL A 113 -10.73 -3.37 0.65
CA VAL A 113 -11.52 -2.98 1.82
C VAL A 113 -12.37 -1.77 1.46
N ASP A 114 -13.66 -1.85 1.77
CA ASP A 114 -14.59 -0.73 1.68
C ASP A 114 -14.34 0.23 2.84
N ILE A 115 -14.10 1.51 2.51
CA ILE A 115 -13.82 2.54 3.50
C ILE A 115 -15.14 2.90 4.21
N PRO A 116 -15.24 2.76 5.54
CA PRO A 116 -16.44 3.11 6.27
C PRO A 116 -16.68 4.62 6.25
N LYS A 117 -17.94 5.03 6.10
CA LYS A 117 -18.33 6.43 6.17
C LYS A 117 -18.18 6.96 7.60
N ARG A 118 -17.66 8.18 7.75
CA ARG A 118 -17.67 8.89 9.05
C ARG A 118 -19.07 9.45 9.33
N LEU A 119 -19.39 9.71 10.60
CA LEU A 119 -20.70 10.27 10.97
C LEU A 119 -21.05 11.54 10.20
N ASP A 120 -20.05 12.39 9.93
CA ASP A 120 -20.19 13.66 9.20
C ASP A 120 -20.56 13.48 7.73
N GLU A 121 -20.30 12.30 7.15
CA GLU A 121 -20.50 12.00 5.72
C GLU A 121 -21.91 11.43 5.43
N TYR A 122 -22.68 11.10 6.46
CA TYR A 122 -24.06 10.63 6.31
C TYR A 122 -24.99 11.77 5.96
N THR A 123 -25.93 11.52 5.04
CA THR A 123 -26.96 12.51 4.69
C THR A 123 -27.99 12.64 5.82
N ASP A 124 -28.66 13.78 5.90
CA ASP A 124 -29.69 14.00 6.92
C ASP A 124 -30.87 13.02 6.76
N GLU A 125 -31.13 12.55 5.54
CA GLU A 125 -32.11 11.51 5.24
C GLU A 125 -31.70 10.15 5.83
N GLU A 126 -30.45 9.73 5.63
CA GLU A 126 -29.91 8.48 6.20
C GLU A 126 -29.94 8.53 7.74
N ARG A 127 -29.65 9.69 8.33
CA ARG A 127 -29.70 9.91 9.78
C ARG A 127 -31.14 9.87 10.30
N ALA A 128 -32.09 10.48 9.60
CA ALA A 128 -33.50 10.50 9.99
C ALA A 128 -34.17 9.13 9.80
N ALA A 129 -33.72 8.34 8.82
CA ALA A 129 -34.17 6.97 8.61
C ALA A 129 -33.75 6.04 9.75
N PHE A 130 -32.66 6.34 10.45
CA PHE A 130 -32.22 5.55 11.59
C PHE A 130 -33.12 5.79 12.80
N PRO A 131 -33.78 4.75 13.35
CA PRO A 131 -34.73 4.92 14.44
C PRO A 131 -34.02 5.32 15.74
N ARG A 132 -34.66 6.20 16.52
CA ARG A 132 -34.19 6.53 17.87
C ARG A 132 -34.43 5.34 18.80
N LEU A 133 -33.36 4.82 19.41
CA LEU A 133 -33.42 3.59 20.23
C LEU A 133 -33.85 3.83 21.68
N PHE A 134 -33.50 4.98 22.25
CA PHE A 134 -33.77 5.31 23.65
C PHE A 134 -34.40 6.70 23.74
N VAL A 135 -35.38 6.84 24.63
CA VAL A 135 -35.90 8.14 25.06
C VAL A 135 -35.10 8.55 26.30
N PRO A 136 -34.46 9.73 26.29
CA PRO A 136 -33.63 10.19 27.41
C PRO A 136 -34.46 10.44 28.68
#